data_AF-A0A8S1HBN0-F1
#
_entry.id   AF-A0A8S1HBN0-F1
#
_cell.length_a   1.000
_cell.length_b   1.000
_cell.length_c   1.000
_cell.angle_alpha   90.00
_cell.angle_beta   90.00
_cell.angle_gamma   90.00
#
_symmetry.space_group_name_H-M   'P 1'
#
loop_
_entity.id
_entity.type
_entity.pdbx_description
1 polymer ?
#
loop_
_entity_poly.entity_id
_entity_poly.type
_entity_poly.pdbx_seq_one_letter_code
_entity_poly.pdbx_strand_id
1 'polypeptide(L)'
;MVLLEQESFPGGLSCTVKDAKGFLWDMGGHITFNHNYPYYEKATKWAVDEWNDLARNCMVDMNYLYGKPGIHLVPYPAQFAVPLFPEKVKNSCLKDLKERYEKAPEGNPENFEDWVLQHFGPTILEKFFKPYTKKVWTVEPLKMSPNWVGTRVAKLPQEKLEELCAMDQEELANADFGWGPNSFFTFPKYGGTGNVWSSMAKKLPNQWFHYNSKVLAVNHRQKTVEYLDGEETKSLQYDVLLNTSPIDQLVKNTQITAPLDIVHNKVFIVGVGLKKPMTPFLEKFTWLYFPDKNVPFFRVTILSRYGEVTPDSEKYWSVMCECARPIDDPITEEEMVQETLNGLVLKDMITREAIESVFSITLPYGYPIPTPNRDRELARAHAELEKASIYSRGRFGGWKYEASNQDHCFIQGKEFIDRMVLGEPEKLYKTGISVMPREDDRKEVDDLLSVAENRINVNLQTANLPFTCALEPQALGTRQIEEEEAQLGRISETEKVSDPRDLNQRRLPRNNTDLHLGVRTAARCEISLQVALADAHFPDANPSSPAVLRIRKYLRRQPSPTFYPLEIRLLFSSSTR
;
A
#
# COMPACT_ATOMS: atom_id res chain seq x y z
N MET A 1 2.78 30.87 2.08
CA MET A 1 1.75 29.81 1.96
C MET A 1 0.61 30.20 2.86
N VAL A 2 -0.62 29.88 2.47
CA VAL A 2 -1.84 30.04 3.27
C VAL A 2 -2.58 28.72 3.23
N LEU A 3 -3.14 28.30 4.36
CA LEU A 3 -3.85 27.03 4.56
C LEU A 3 -5.16 27.35 5.28
N LEU A 4 -6.29 27.05 4.63
CA LEU A 4 -7.63 27.19 5.18
C LEU A 4 -8.09 25.82 5.71
N GLU A 5 -8.50 25.75 6.96
CA GLU A 5 -9.06 24.57 7.61
C GLU A 5 -10.43 24.93 8.20
N GLN A 6 -11.47 24.12 7.93
CA GLN A 6 -12.83 24.37 8.43
C GLN A 6 -12.87 24.22 9.96
N GLU A 7 -12.14 23.26 10.49
CA GLU A 7 -12.15 22.97 11.93
C GLU A 7 -11.31 23.97 12.73
N SER A 8 -11.53 23.98 14.05
CA SER A 8 -10.76 24.81 15.00
C SER A 8 -9.36 24.24 15.32
N PHE A 9 -9.00 23.09 14.74
CA PHE A 9 -7.78 22.34 15.02
C PHE A 9 -7.27 21.61 13.76
N PRO A 10 -5.95 21.32 13.65
CA PRO A 10 -5.39 20.56 12.55
C PRO A 10 -5.52 19.04 12.72
N GLY A 11 -5.46 18.31 11.62
CA GLY A 11 -5.31 16.84 11.58
C GLY A 11 -6.45 16.11 10.88
N GLY A 12 -7.61 16.76 10.65
CA GLY A 12 -8.75 16.19 9.95
C GLY A 12 -9.15 14.82 10.50
N LEU A 13 -9.26 13.82 9.62
CA LEU A 13 -9.60 12.43 9.99
C LEU A 13 -8.55 11.69 10.84
N SER A 14 -7.44 12.33 11.21
CA SER A 14 -6.46 11.80 12.16
C SER A 14 -6.27 12.71 13.38
N CYS A 15 -7.29 13.53 13.69
CA CYS A 15 -7.39 14.22 14.97
C CYS A 15 -7.73 13.27 16.13
N THR A 16 -7.68 13.81 17.35
CA THR A 16 -8.13 13.19 18.59
C THR A 16 -9.00 14.21 19.33
N VAL A 17 -10.18 13.80 19.79
CA VAL A 17 -11.05 14.63 20.62
C VAL A 17 -11.07 14.15 22.06
N LYS A 18 -11.37 15.04 23.01
CA LYS A 18 -11.50 14.72 24.43
C LYS A 18 -12.97 14.84 24.85
N ASP A 19 -13.52 13.79 25.47
CA ASP A 19 -14.90 13.81 25.95
C ASP A 19 -15.04 14.52 27.32
N ALA A 20 -16.29 14.72 27.76
CA ALA A 20 -16.62 15.41 29.01
C ALA A 20 -16.18 14.65 30.28
N LYS A 21 -15.87 13.35 30.19
CA LYS A 21 -15.29 12.53 31.27
C LYS A 21 -13.76 12.54 31.24
N GLY A 22 -13.18 12.97 30.13
CA GLY A 22 -11.76 13.16 29.90
C GLY A 22 -11.06 12.02 29.16
N PHE A 23 -11.80 11.07 28.58
CA PHE A 23 -11.23 10.08 27.66
C PHE A 23 -10.88 10.75 26.32
N LEU A 24 -9.89 10.18 25.62
CA LEU A 24 -9.43 10.61 24.31
C LEU A 24 -9.87 9.61 23.24
N TRP A 25 -10.40 10.14 22.14
CA TRP A 25 -10.97 9.36 21.04
C TRP A 25 -10.38 9.81 19.70
N ASP A 26 -9.71 8.90 19.02
CA ASP A 26 -9.27 9.08 17.63
C ASP A 26 -10.44 8.81 16.66
N MET A 27 -10.37 9.29 15.42
CA MET A 27 -11.42 9.07 14.41
C MET A 27 -11.33 7.68 13.75
N GLY A 28 -11.28 6.63 14.58
CA GLY A 28 -11.04 5.23 14.20
C GLY A 28 -9.65 4.74 14.60
N GLY A 29 -9.41 3.42 14.49
CA GLY A 29 -8.20 2.73 14.95
C GLY A 29 -6.95 3.10 14.15
N HIS A 30 -6.37 4.26 14.44
CA HIS A 30 -5.16 4.81 13.85
C HIS A 30 -3.90 4.26 14.53
N ILE A 31 -2.88 4.01 13.73
CA ILE A 31 -1.55 3.53 14.14
C ILE A 31 -0.50 4.10 13.18
N THR A 32 0.74 4.23 13.65
CA THR A 32 1.89 4.67 12.82
C THR A 32 2.79 3.47 12.53
N PHE A 33 3.05 3.14 11.27
CA PHE A 33 3.93 2.03 10.89
C PHE A 33 4.70 2.35 9.61
N ASN A 34 5.81 1.65 9.37
CA ASN A 34 6.82 2.09 8.42
C ASN A 34 6.66 1.45 7.02
N HIS A 35 6.05 2.19 6.08
CA HIS A 35 6.06 1.85 4.64
C HIS A 35 7.37 2.27 3.93
N ASN A 36 8.47 2.43 4.67
CA ASN A 36 9.77 2.98 4.24
C ASN A 36 9.69 4.43 3.71
N TYR A 37 9.19 5.35 4.57
CA TYR A 37 9.19 6.80 4.31
C TYR A 37 10.03 7.57 5.36
N PRO A 38 11.37 7.63 5.22
CA PRO A 38 12.25 8.29 6.19
C PRO A 38 11.96 9.78 6.43
N TYR A 39 11.28 10.47 5.50
CA TYR A 39 10.87 11.86 5.70
C TYR A 39 9.65 11.98 6.63
N TYR A 40 8.67 11.08 6.51
CA TYR A 40 7.52 11.01 7.42
C TYR A 40 7.98 10.62 8.83
N GLU A 41 8.83 9.59 8.97
CA GLU A 41 9.37 9.15 10.27
C GLU A 41 10.13 10.28 10.99
N LYS A 42 10.94 11.06 10.26
CA LYS A 42 11.63 12.23 10.81
C LYS A 42 10.65 13.34 11.20
N ALA A 43 9.60 13.57 10.41
CA ALA A 43 8.59 14.59 10.71
C ALA A 43 7.74 14.24 11.93
N THR A 44 7.33 12.98 12.12
CA THR A 44 6.57 12.56 13.30
C THR A 44 7.41 12.56 14.58
N LYS A 45 8.67 12.08 14.52
CA LYS A 45 9.64 12.17 15.63
C LYS A 45 10.07 13.61 15.94
N TRP A 46 10.01 14.53 14.96
CA TRP A 46 10.18 15.97 15.20
C TRP A 46 8.94 16.63 15.83
N ALA A 47 7.74 16.12 15.54
CA ALA A 47 6.50 16.64 16.07
C ALA A 47 6.29 16.25 17.56
N VAL A 48 6.47 14.97 17.89
CA VAL A 48 6.23 14.40 19.23
C VAL A 48 7.43 13.55 19.65
N ASP A 49 7.88 13.75 20.89
CA ASP A 49 9.10 13.13 21.42
C ASP A 49 8.84 11.75 22.07
N GLU A 50 7.68 11.55 22.72
CA GLU A 50 7.32 10.30 23.42
C GLU A 50 6.33 9.40 22.65
N TRP A 51 6.76 8.17 22.38
CA TRP A 51 6.01 7.15 21.64
C TRP A 51 6.02 5.83 22.39
N ASN A 52 4.97 5.04 22.19
CA ASN A 52 4.90 3.63 22.60
C ASN A 52 5.15 2.74 21.37
N ASP A 53 6.12 1.83 21.44
CA ASP A 53 6.32 0.75 20.47
C ASP A 53 5.46 -0.47 20.84
N LEU A 54 4.62 -0.93 19.91
CA LEU A 54 3.57 -1.91 20.18
C LEU A 54 3.62 -3.08 19.19
N ALA A 55 3.61 -4.31 19.72
CA ALA A 55 3.40 -5.51 18.94
C ALA A 55 1.90 -5.71 18.63
N ARG A 56 1.57 -5.91 17.36
CA ARG A 56 0.22 -6.16 16.87
C ARG A 56 -0.27 -7.54 17.29
N ASN A 57 -1.22 -7.58 18.22
CA ASN A 57 -1.99 -8.77 18.52
C ASN A 57 -3.44 -8.55 18.07
N CYS A 58 -3.81 -9.08 16.91
CA CYS A 58 -5.15 -8.93 16.36
C CYS A 58 -5.68 -10.25 15.78
N MET A 59 -6.98 -10.47 15.96
CA MET A 59 -7.69 -11.69 15.56
C MET A 59 -9.05 -11.33 14.93
N VAL A 60 -9.66 -12.31 14.27
CA VAL A 60 -10.97 -12.19 13.61
C VAL A 60 -11.97 -13.08 14.33
N ASP A 61 -13.12 -12.53 14.72
CA ASP A 61 -14.22 -13.33 15.25
C ASP A 61 -14.98 -14.04 14.12
N MET A 62 -14.84 -15.36 14.07
CA MET A 62 -15.47 -16.24 13.09
C MET A 62 -16.60 -17.08 13.72
N ASN A 63 -17.12 -16.72 14.91
CA ASN A 63 -18.10 -17.54 15.64
C ASN A 63 -19.34 -17.94 14.82
N TYR A 64 -19.77 -17.09 13.89
CA TYR A 64 -20.87 -17.39 12.97
C TYR A 64 -20.65 -18.62 12.08
N LEU A 65 -19.42 -19.16 11.96
CA LEU A 65 -19.15 -20.46 11.33
C LEU A 65 -19.48 -21.66 12.23
N TYR A 66 -19.43 -21.49 13.56
CA TYR A 66 -19.54 -22.59 14.55
C TYR A 66 -20.96 -22.73 15.12
N GLY A 67 -21.82 -21.73 14.94
CA GLY A 67 -23.23 -21.78 15.35
C GLY A 67 -23.45 -21.80 16.86
N LYS A 68 -22.51 -21.25 17.65
CA LYS A 68 -22.54 -21.20 19.11
C LYS A 68 -22.66 -19.74 19.59
N PRO A 69 -23.09 -19.46 20.84
CA PRO A 69 -23.01 -18.13 21.44
C PRO A 69 -21.55 -17.70 21.71
N GLY A 70 -21.33 -16.41 21.98
CA GLY A 70 -20.04 -15.83 22.37
C GLY A 70 -19.14 -15.39 21.19
N ILE A 71 -17.84 -15.67 21.32
CA ILE A 71 -16.78 -15.26 20.39
C ILE A 71 -15.90 -16.47 20.01
N HIS A 72 -15.42 -16.53 18.77
CA HIS A 72 -14.47 -17.56 18.32
C HIS A 72 -13.38 -16.90 17.47
N LEU A 73 -12.26 -16.61 18.11
CA LEU A 73 -11.16 -15.86 17.51
C LEU A 73 -10.23 -16.76 16.72
N VAL A 74 -9.95 -16.37 15.48
CA VAL A 74 -8.90 -16.95 14.64
C VAL A 74 -7.80 -15.91 14.35
N PRO A 75 -6.54 -16.32 14.09
CA PRO A 75 -5.47 -15.41 13.70
C PRO A 75 -5.85 -14.55 12.48
N TYR A 76 -5.43 -13.28 12.50
CA TYR A 76 -5.38 -12.47 11.28
C TYR A 76 -4.08 -12.80 10.52
N PRO A 77 -4.10 -13.02 9.19
CA PRO A 77 -5.26 -12.93 8.28
C PRO A 77 -6.17 -14.18 8.28
N ALA A 78 -7.49 -13.98 8.40
CA ALA A 78 -8.45 -15.08 8.59
C ALA A 78 -8.45 -16.15 7.47
N GLN A 79 -8.12 -15.79 6.23
CA GLN A 79 -8.04 -16.75 5.13
C GLN A 79 -6.85 -17.73 5.23
N PHE A 80 -5.88 -17.48 6.13
CA PHE A 80 -4.83 -18.45 6.48
C PHE A 80 -5.29 -19.37 7.62
N ALA A 81 -6.29 -18.97 8.41
CA ALA A 81 -6.79 -19.71 9.57
C ALA A 81 -7.79 -20.84 9.23
N VAL A 82 -7.84 -21.27 7.96
CA VAL A 82 -8.61 -22.42 7.47
C VAL A 82 -8.39 -23.72 8.29
N PRO A 83 -7.20 -24.06 8.82
CA PRO A 83 -7.03 -25.25 9.66
C PRO A 83 -7.90 -25.27 10.91
N LEU A 84 -8.27 -24.08 11.43
CA LEU A 84 -9.07 -23.88 12.64
C LEU A 84 -10.57 -23.84 12.36
N PHE A 85 -10.99 -23.67 11.09
CA PHE A 85 -12.40 -23.60 10.70
C PHE A 85 -13.13 -24.92 10.98
N PRO A 86 -14.48 -24.90 11.13
CA PRO A 86 -15.25 -26.13 11.31
C PRO A 86 -14.98 -27.12 10.18
N GLU A 87 -14.89 -28.42 10.51
CA GLU A 87 -14.40 -29.46 9.60
C GLU A 87 -15.05 -29.45 8.20
N LYS A 88 -16.37 -29.22 8.12
CA LYS A 88 -17.08 -29.09 6.83
C LYS A 88 -16.60 -27.90 6.00
N VAL A 89 -16.29 -26.77 6.64
CA VAL A 89 -15.76 -25.56 5.98
C VAL A 89 -14.29 -25.75 5.62
N LYS A 90 -13.47 -26.33 6.51
CA LYS A 90 -12.05 -26.67 6.24
C LYS A 90 -11.93 -27.53 4.98
N ASN A 91 -12.70 -28.62 4.89
CA ASN A 91 -12.69 -29.50 3.71
C ASN A 91 -13.22 -28.83 2.44
N SER A 92 -14.21 -27.92 2.53
CA SER A 92 -14.62 -27.11 1.37
C SER A 92 -13.51 -26.16 0.90
N CYS A 93 -12.81 -25.47 1.81
CA CYS A 93 -11.67 -24.62 1.44
C CYS A 93 -10.52 -25.42 0.81
N LEU A 94 -10.21 -26.61 1.34
CA LEU A 94 -9.18 -27.50 0.78
C LEU A 94 -9.57 -28.04 -0.60
N LYS A 95 -10.85 -28.37 -0.81
CA LYS A 95 -11.37 -28.75 -2.13
C LYS A 95 -11.21 -27.59 -3.13
N ASP A 96 -11.62 -26.39 -2.76
CA ASP A 96 -11.54 -25.21 -3.62
C ASP A 96 -10.09 -24.87 -3.97
N LEU A 97 -9.16 -24.96 -3.01
CA LEU A 97 -7.72 -24.78 -3.24
C LEU A 97 -7.19 -25.80 -4.25
N LYS A 98 -7.58 -27.07 -4.11
CA LYS A 98 -7.18 -28.15 -5.00
C LYS A 98 -7.72 -27.94 -6.43
N GLU A 99 -9.01 -27.66 -6.58
CA GLU A 99 -9.62 -27.41 -7.90
C GLU A 99 -8.97 -26.21 -8.61
N ARG A 100 -8.57 -25.18 -7.85
CA ARG A 100 -7.83 -24.00 -8.32
C ARG A 100 -6.38 -24.29 -8.74
N TYR A 101 -5.77 -25.36 -8.24
CA TYR A 101 -4.42 -25.80 -8.66
C TYR A 101 -4.49 -26.75 -9.85
N GLU A 102 -5.39 -27.73 -9.83
CA GLU A 102 -5.65 -28.64 -10.95
C GLU A 102 -6.18 -27.89 -12.19
N LYS A 103 -6.88 -26.76 -11.97
CA LYS A 103 -7.28 -25.82 -13.02
C LYS A 103 -6.98 -24.38 -12.59
N ALA A 104 -5.76 -23.93 -12.88
CA ALA A 104 -5.33 -22.56 -12.69
C ALA A 104 -6.32 -21.57 -13.34
N PRO A 105 -6.75 -20.50 -12.65
CA PRO A 105 -7.67 -19.52 -13.21
C PRO A 105 -6.98 -18.67 -14.29
N GLU A 106 -7.66 -18.49 -15.42
CA GLU A 106 -7.20 -17.68 -16.55
C GLU A 106 -7.74 -16.24 -16.48
N GLY A 107 -7.04 -15.32 -17.15
CA GLY A 107 -7.46 -13.93 -17.30
C GLY A 107 -7.17 -13.02 -16.09
N ASN A 108 -7.20 -11.71 -16.32
CA ASN A 108 -7.15 -10.72 -15.24
C ASN A 108 -8.56 -10.61 -14.62
N PRO A 109 -8.67 -10.49 -13.28
CA PRO A 109 -9.95 -10.26 -12.62
C PRO A 109 -10.47 -8.85 -12.93
N GLU A 110 -11.75 -8.70 -13.21
CA GLU A 110 -12.38 -7.39 -13.49
C GLU A 110 -12.76 -6.66 -12.19
N ASN A 111 -13.11 -7.45 -11.15
CA ASN A 111 -13.57 -6.96 -9.86
C ASN A 111 -12.95 -7.76 -8.68
N PHE A 112 -13.25 -7.36 -7.44
CA PHE A 112 -12.69 -7.97 -6.24
C PHE A 112 -13.30 -9.36 -5.93
N GLU A 113 -14.53 -9.66 -6.37
CA GLU A 113 -15.09 -11.01 -6.28
C GLU A 113 -14.30 -12.00 -7.13
N ASP A 114 -14.03 -11.66 -8.41
CA ASP A 114 -13.18 -12.45 -9.30
C ASP A 114 -11.81 -12.67 -8.67
N TRP A 115 -11.18 -11.60 -8.17
CA TRP A 115 -9.85 -11.69 -7.58
C TRP A 115 -9.82 -12.62 -6.36
N VAL A 116 -10.85 -12.58 -5.51
CA VAL A 116 -10.98 -13.52 -4.38
C VAL A 116 -11.20 -14.95 -4.87
N LEU A 117 -12.05 -15.18 -5.88
CA LEU A 117 -12.24 -16.51 -6.48
C LEU A 117 -10.93 -17.08 -7.04
N GLN A 118 -10.17 -16.27 -7.79
CA GLN A 118 -8.88 -16.66 -8.37
C GLN A 118 -7.78 -16.96 -7.33
N HIS A 119 -7.87 -16.39 -6.11
CA HIS A 119 -6.84 -16.53 -5.09
C HIS A 119 -7.21 -17.49 -3.94
N PHE A 120 -8.50 -17.65 -3.62
CA PHE A 120 -8.97 -18.38 -2.43
C PHE A 120 -10.21 -19.27 -2.65
N GLY A 121 -10.86 -19.18 -3.82
CA GLY A 121 -12.04 -19.98 -4.14
C GLY A 121 -13.36 -19.55 -3.45
N PRO A 122 -14.48 -20.19 -3.83
CA PRO A 122 -15.82 -19.76 -3.43
C PRO A 122 -16.11 -19.91 -1.94
N THR A 123 -15.55 -20.88 -1.23
CA THR A 123 -15.80 -21.05 0.21
C THR A 123 -15.23 -19.88 1.01
N ILE A 124 -14.00 -19.45 0.73
CA ILE A 124 -13.39 -18.32 1.46
C ILE A 124 -14.05 -16.99 1.06
N LEU A 125 -14.52 -16.87 -0.19
CA LEU A 125 -15.39 -15.77 -0.62
C LEU A 125 -16.66 -15.68 0.24
N GLU A 126 -17.47 -16.74 0.28
CA GLU A 126 -18.75 -16.75 0.99
C GLU A 126 -18.62 -16.72 2.51
N LYS A 127 -17.56 -17.33 3.07
CA LYS A 127 -17.37 -17.44 4.53
C LYS A 127 -16.65 -16.25 5.16
N PHE A 128 -15.85 -15.49 4.42
CA PHE A 128 -15.11 -14.35 4.97
C PHE A 128 -15.23 -13.08 4.12
N PHE A 129 -14.85 -13.12 2.85
CA PHE A 129 -14.73 -11.88 2.07
C PHE A 129 -16.06 -11.19 1.80
N LYS A 130 -17.14 -11.88 1.45
CA LYS A 130 -18.47 -11.26 1.28
C LYS A 130 -19.00 -10.60 2.56
N PRO A 131 -19.15 -11.31 3.71
CA PRO A 131 -19.64 -10.68 4.93
C PRO A 131 -18.72 -9.53 5.42
N TYR A 132 -17.40 -9.71 5.40
CA TYR A 132 -16.48 -8.67 5.86
C TYR A 132 -16.39 -7.47 4.91
N THR A 133 -16.42 -7.67 3.59
CA THR A 133 -16.42 -6.58 2.61
C THR A 133 -17.68 -5.74 2.74
N LYS A 134 -18.84 -6.40 2.85
CA LYS A 134 -20.11 -5.71 3.11
C LYS A 134 -20.11 -4.95 4.44
N LYS A 135 -19.35 -5.42 5.43
CA LYS A 135 -19.17 -4.74 6.74
C LYS A 135 -18.32 -3.48 6.68
N VAL A 136 -17.22 -3.49 5.94
CA VAL A 136 -16.23 -2.38 5.89
C VAL A 136 -16.57 -1.38 4.79
N TRP A 137 -16.93 -1.89 3.61
CA TRP A 137 -17.09 -1.12 2.37
C TRP A 137 -18.55 -0.88 2.00
N THR A 138 -19.50 -1.51 2.71
CA THR A 138 -20.95 -1.33 2.54
C THR A 138 -21.48 -1.66 1.14
N VAL A 139 -20.67 -2.37 0.35
CA VAL A 139 -20.97 -2.87 -1.00
C VAL A 139 -20.55 -4.34 -1.12
N GLU A 140 -21.05 -5.05 -2.12
CA GLU A 140 -20.59 -6.42 -2.43
C GLU A 140 -19.21 -6.39 -3.11
N PRO A 141 -18.37 -7.45 -2.98
CA PRO A 141 -17.06 -7.54 -3.65
C PRO A 141 -17.11 -7.28 -5.17
N LEU A 142 -18.16 -7.74 -5.85
CA LEU A 142 -18.44 -7.49 -7.27
C LEU A 142 -18.48 -6.00 -7.66
N LYS A 143 -18.68 -5.09 -6.70
CA LYS A 143 -18.75 -3.63 -6.92
C LYS A 143 -17.43 -2.91 -6.64
N MET A 144 -16.36 -3.64 -6.33
CA MET A 144 -15.01 -3.10 -6.12
C MET A 144 -14.06 -3.56 -7.23
N SER A 145 -13.15 -2.68 -7.65
CA SER A 145 -11.97 -3.01 -8.45
C SER A 145 -11.04 -3.95 -7.66
N PRO A 146 -10.20 -4.78 -8.31
CA PRO A 146 -9.13 -5.50 -7.62
C PRO A 146 -7.88 -4.66 -7.35
N ASN A 147 -7.74 -3.46 -7.95
CA ASN A 147 -6.46 -2.73 -7.99
C ASN A 147 -5.92 -2.25 -6.62
N TRP A 148 -6.77 -2.18 -5.59
CA TRP A 148 -6.40 -1.71 -4.25
C TRP A 148 -5.83 -2.81 -3.34
N VAL A 149 -5.95 -4.08 -3.72
CA VAL A 149 -5.69 -5.22 -2.81
C VAL A 149 -4.23 -5.41 -2.41
N GLY A 150 -3.28 -4.87 -3.21
CA GLY A 150 -1.86 -5.24 -3.21
C GLY A 150 -1.21 -5.48 -1.84
N THR A 151 -1.07 -4.43 -1.03
CA THR A 151 -0.53 -4.51 0.35
C THR A 151 -1.62 -4.62 1.43
N ARG A 152 -2.87 -4.84 1.02
CA ARG A 152 -4.07 -4.81 1.89
C ARG A 152 -4.67 -6.20 2.14
N VAL A 153 -4.51 -7.13 1.21
CA VAL A 153 -5.04 -8.51 1.31
C VAL A 153 -3.92 -9.51 1.03
N ALA A 154 -3.46 -10.20 2.07
CA ALA A 154 -2.44 -11.24 1.95
C ALA A 154 -2.94 -12.38 1.05
N LYS A 155 -2.24 -12.63 -0.06
CA LYS A 155 -2.42 -13.83 -0.88
C LYS A 155 -2.00 -15.05 -0.08
N LEU A 156 -2.78 -16.13 -0.16
CA LEU A 156 -2.48 -17.41 0.51
C LEU A 156 -1.66 -18.30 -0.43
N PRO A 157 -0.39 -18.61 -0.12
CA PRO A 157 0.35 -19.65 -0.83
C PRO A 157 -0.28 -21.01 -0.54
N GLN A 158 -0.39 -21.87 -1.55
CA GLN A 158 -0.93 -23.22 -1.36
C GLN A 158 -0.08 -24.04 -0.40
N GLU A 159 1.24 -24.04 -0.61
CA GLU A 159 2.24 -24.70 0.24
C GLU A 159 2.05 -24.31 1.72
N LYS A 160 1.80 -23.01 2.00
CA LYS A 160 1.56 -22.52 3.36
C LYS A 160 0.21 -22.94 3.95
N LEU A 161 -0.84 -23.04 3.13
CA LEU A 161 -2.12 -23.60 3.60
C LEU A 161 -2.02 -25.11 3.85
N GLU A 162 -1.29 -25.85 3.02
CA GLU A 162 -1.04 -27.28 3.18
C GLU A 162 -0.19 -27.56 4.43
N GLU A 163 0.90 -26.81 4.62
CA GLU A 163 1.72 -26.78 5.84
C GLU A 163 0.85 -26.56 7.10
N LEU A 164 0.10 -25.47 7.14
CA LEU A 164 -0.78 -25.14 8.26
C LEU A 164 -1.92 -26.16 8.44
N CYS A 165 -2.38 -26.84 7.40
CA CYS A 165 -3.46 -27.85 7.51
C CYS A 165 -2.96 -29.24 7.94
N ALA A 166 -1.65 -29.50 7.83
CA ALA A 166 -1.00 -30.72 8.31
C ALA A 166 -0.62 -30.67 9.80
N MET A 167 -0.47 -29.46 10.35
CA MET A 167 -0.16 -29.22 11.77
C MET A 167 -1.24 -29.71 12.75
N ASP A 168 -0.83 -30.13 13.94
CA ASP A 168 -1.72 -30.43 15.06
C ASP A 168 -2.15 -29.18 15.86
N GLN A 169 -2.90 -29.36 16.96
CA GLN A 169 -3.42 -28.24 17.76
C GLN A 169 -2.37 -27.51 18.60
N GLU A 170 -1.28 -28.16 19.00
CA GLU A 170 -0.18 -27.55 19.75
C GLU A 170 0.76 -26.79 18.79
N GLU A 171 1.02 -27.35 17.61
CA GLU A 171 1.71 -26.66 16.51
C GLU A 171 0.93 -25.43 16.04
N LEU A 172 -0.38 -25.57 15.76
CA LEU A 172 -1.26 -24.47 15.35
C LEU A 172 -1.40 -23.36 16.40
N ALA A 173 -1.20 -23.65 17.70
CA ALA A 173 -1.20 -22.63 18.74
C ALA A 173 0.03 -21.70 18.68
N ASN A 174 1.10 -22.13 18.01
CA ASN A 174 2.39 -21.45 17.92
C ASN A 174 2.78 -21.05 16.48
N ALA A 175 1.99 -21.43 15.47
CA ALA A 175 2.31 -21.25 14.06
C ALA A 175 2.25 -19.80 13.57
N ASP A 176 3.11 -19.43 12.61
CA ASP A 176 3.01 -18.16 11.87
C ASP A 176 1.94 -18.26 10.77
N PHE A 177 0.80 -17.62 11.01
CA PHE A 177 -0.31 -17.47 10.07
C PHE A 177 -0.14 -16.32 9.07
N GLY A 178 0.98 -15.59 9.10
CA GLY A 178 1.34 -14.63 8.06
C GLY A 178 1.37 -13.17 8.51
N TRP A 179 2.37 -12.48 7.98
CA TRP A 179 2.74 -11.13 8.35
C TRP A 179 1.99 -10.05 7.55
N GLY A 180 1.88 -8.85 8.12
CA GLY A 180 1.44 -7.64 7.42
C GLY A 180 2.24 -6.43 7.89
N PRO A 181 2.30 -5.33 7.11
CA PRO A 181 3.26 -4.23 7.30
C PRO A 181 3.18 -3.48 8.63
N ASN A 182 2.16 -3.77 9.44
CA ASN A 182 1.87 -3.18 10.74
C ASN A 182 2.03 -4.16 11.92
N SER A 183 2.86 -5.21 11.80
CA SER A 183 3.11 -6.17 12.90
C SER A 183 3.69 -5.51 14.15
N PHE A 184 4.48 -4.46 13.93
CA PHE A 184 4.91 -3.49 14.93
C PHE A 184 4.40 -2.13 14.46
N PHE A 185 3.92 -1.34 15.40
CA PHE A 185 3.47 0.02 15.14
C PHE A 185 3.80 0.90 16.34
N THR A 186 3.93 2.20 16.10
CA THR A 186 4.05 3.20 17.14
C THR A 186 2.73 3.95 17.33
N PHE A 187 2.51 4.42 18.55
CA PHE A 187 1.42 5.33 18.89
C PHE A 187 1.95 6.45 19.81
N PRO A 188 1.47 7.70 19.71
CA PRO A 188 1.88 8.77 20.61
C PRO A 188 1.51 8.40 22.05
N LYS A 189 2.48 8.45 22.97
CA LYS A 189 2.27 8.02 24.36
C LYS A 189 1.16 8.81 25.06
N TYR A 190 1.00 10.08 24.69
CA TYR A 190 -0.01 11.01 25.19
C TYR A 190 -0.79 11.65 24.05
N GLY A 191 -2.07 11.98 24.27
CA GLY A 191 -2.84 12.88 23.41
C GLY A 191 -3.43 12.26 22.14
N GLY A 192 -3.29 10.95 21.92
CA GLY A 192 -3.79 10.25 20.74
C GLY A 192 -3.08 10.63 19.43
N THR A 193 -3.57 10.12 18.29
CA THR A 193 -2.98 10.39 16.96
C THR A 193 -2.94 11.89 16.63
N GLY A 194 -3.95 12.66 17.05
CA GLY A 194 -4.05 14.10 16.86
C GLY A 194 -2.97 14.91 17.58
N ASN A 195 -2.27 14.34 18.57
CA ASN A 195 -1.10 15.00 19.16
C ASN A 195 0.02 15.19 18.13
N VAL A 196 0.22 14.24 17.20
CA VAL A 196 1.23 14.34 16.13
C VAL A 196 0.96 15.59 15.29
N TRP A 197 -0.26 15.74 14.80
CA TRP A 197 -0.63 16.79 13.85
C TRP A 197 -0.75 18.17 14.52
N SER A 198 -1.31 18.23 15.73
CA SER A 198 -1.38 19.47 16.49
C SER A 198 -0.02 19.94 17.01
N SER A 199 0.88 19.03 17.40
CA SER A 199 2.26 19.41 17.79
C SER A 199 3.14 19.74 16.60
N MET A 200 2.91 19.12 15.43
CA MET A 200 3.56 19.51 14.17
C MET A 200 3.14 20.93 13.75
N ALA A 201 1.84 21.25 13.78
CA ALA A 201 1.33 22.58 13.43
C ALA A 201 1.86 23.69 14.36
N LYS A 202 1.91 23.44 15.69
CA LYS A 202 2.48 24.38 16.68
C LYS A 202 3.97 24.70 16.46
N LYS A 203 4.71 23.83 15.76
CA LYS A 203 6.13 24.01 15.41
C LYS A 203 6.34 24.67 14.03
N LEU A 204 5.26 25.00 13.32
CA LEU A 204 5.27 25.70 12.02
C LEU A 204 4.82 27.17 12.17
N PRO A 205 5.04 28.05 11.17
CA PRO A 205 4.65 29.46 11.27
C PRO A 205 3.13 29.63 11.38
N ASN A 206 2.64 30.06 12.55
CA ASN A 206 1.21 30.20 12.86
C ASN A 206 0.43 31.00 11.80
N GLN A 207 1.05 32.02 11.21
CA GLN A 207 0.44 32.87 10.17
C GLN A 207 0.23 32.18 8.80
N TRP A 208 0.53 30.88 8.67
CA TRP A 208 0.10 30.07 7.53
C TRP A 208 -1.29 29.47 7.73
N PHE A 209 -1.77 29.35 8.97
CA PHE A 209 -2.98 28.58 9.30
C PHE A 209 -4.16 29.50 9.63
N HIS A 210 -5.23 29.34 8.87
CA HIS A 210 -6.53 29.94 9.15
C HIS A 210 -7.49 28.80 9.49
N TYR A 211 -7.80 28.65 10.78
CA TYR A 211 -8.78 27.71 11.31
C TYR A 211 -10.19 28.33 11.29
N ASN A 212 -11.24 27.53 11.49
CA ASN A 212 -12.64 28.00 11.37
C ASN A 212 -12.95 28.61 9.98
N SER A 213 -12.19 28.21 8.96
CA SER A 213 -12.11 28.82 7.64
C SER A 213 -12.72 27.93 6.57
N LYS A 214 -14.03 28.03 6.37
CA LYS A 214 -14.79 27.13 5.49
C LYS A 214 -14.81 27.61 4.04
N VAL A 215 -14.14 26.90 3.14
CA VAL A 215 -14.24 27.14 1.69
C VAL A 215 -15.67 26.92 1.20
N LEU A 216 -16.22 27.94 0.53
CA LEU A 216 -17.55 27.94 -0.09
C LEU A 216 -17.48 27.64 -1.59
N ALA A 217 -16.62 28.36 -2.31
CA ALA A 217 -16.52 28.31 -3.77
C ALA A 217 -15.07 28.53 -4.24
N VAL A 218 -14.76 28.08 -5.46
CA VAL A 218 -13.44 28.25 -6.08
C VAL A 218 -13.61 28.68 -7.54
N ASN A 219 -13.41 29.97 -7.82
CA ASN A 219 -13.47 30.49 -9.18
C ASN A 219 -12.15 30.19 -9.90
N HIS A 220 -12.12 29.04 -10.59
CA HIS A 220 -10.96 28.55 -11.34
C HIS A 220 -10.53 29.45 -12.52
N ARG A 221 -11.32 30.47 -12.90
CA ARG A 221 -11.01 31.42 -13.98
C ARG A 221 -10.38 32.72 -13.47
N GLN A 222 -10.85 33.20 -12.33
CA GLN A 222 -10.28 34.36 -11.63
C GLN A 222 -9.16 33.97 -10.64
N LYS A 223 -8.93 32.67 -10.44
CA LYS A 223 -8.06 32.07 -9.42
C LYS A 223 -8.31 32.60 -8.00
N THR A 224 -9.59 32.69 -7.64
CA THR A 224 -10.01 33.00 -6.27
C THR A 224 -10.63 31.80 -5.56
N VAL A 225 -10.38 31.73 -4.25
CA VAL A 225 -11.15 30.94 -3.29
C VAL A 225 -12.05 31.89 -2.51
N GLU A 226 -13.31 31.53 -2.31
CA GLU A 226 -14.25 32.19 -1.40
C GLU A 226 -14.44 31.30 -0.17
N TYR A 227 -14.38 31.89 1.03
CA TYR A 227 -14.46 31.16 2.29
C TYR A 227 -15.12 31.99 3.40
N LEU A 228 -15.77 31.31 4.35
CA LEU A 228 -16.16 31.93 5.63
C LEU A 228 -14.96 31.94 6.57
N ASP A 229 -14.73 33.06 7.25
CA ASP A 229 -13.82 33.21 8.38
C ASP A 229 -14.68 33.53 9.61
N GLY A 230 -15.07 32.48 10.33
CA GLY A 230 -16.21 32.55 11.26
C GLY A 230 -17.52 32.79 10.52
N GLU A 231 -18.11 33.98 10.67
CA GLU A 231 -19.34 34.40 9.97
C GLU A 231 -19.06 35.31 8.75
N GLU A 232 -17.84 35.81 8.59
CA GLU A 232 -17.48 36.79 7.55
C GLU A 232 -17.08 36.08 6.24
N THR A 233 -17.70 36.43 5.10
CA THR A 233 -17.29 35.89 3.80
C THR A 233 -16.11 36.66 3.23
N LYS A 234 -15.00 35.96 2.96
CA LYS A 234 -13.73 36.50 2.46
C LYS A 234 -13.31 35.83 1.15
N SER A 235 -12.42 36.48 0.42
CA SER A 235 -11.84 35.92 -0.81
C SER A 235 -10.31 36.02 -0.82
N LEU A 236 -9.67 34.97 -1.34
CA LEU A 236 -8.22 34.83 -1.43
C LEU A 236 -7.81 34.48 -2.86
N GLN A 237 -6.81 35.18 -3.39
CA GLN A 237 -6.17 34.90 -4.68
C GLN A 237 -5.13 33.76 -4.55
N TYR A 238 -4.97 32.93 -5.59
CA TYR A 238 -3.93 31.88 -5.63
C TYR A 238 -3.21 31.79 -6.98
N ASP A 239 -1.91 31.47 -6.97
CA ASP A 239 -1.20 31.03 -8.17
C ASP A 239 -1.47 29.54 -8.44
N VAL A 240 -1.44 28.74 -7.37
CA VAL A 240 -1.59 27.29 -7.32
C VAL A 240 -2.46 26.92 -6.12
N LEU A 241 -3.45 26.05 -6.31
CA LEU A 241 -4.33 25.58 -5.24
C LEU A 241 -4.12 24.08 -4.98
N LEU A 242 -3.74 23.72 -3.75
CA LEU A 242 -3.75 22.35 -3.27
C LEU A 242 -5.02 22.11 -2.46
N ASN A 243 -5.84 21.17 -2.91
CA ASN A 243 -7.00 20.65 -2.19
C ASN A 243 -6.67 19.31 -1.50
N THR A 244 -7.05 19.21 -0.22
CA THR A 244 -7.03 17.97 0.57
C THR A 244 -8.43 17.50 1.00
N SER A 245 -9.46 18.33 0.81
CA SER A 245 -10.87 17.99 1.04
C SER A 245 -11.41 17.01 -0.03
N PRO A 246 -12.60 16.41 0.14
CA PRO A 246 -13.16 15.48 -0.85
C PRO A 246 -13.25 16.06 -2.27
N ILE A 247 -12.71 15.31 -3.25
CA ILE A 247 -12.59 15.79 -4.65
C ILE A 247 -13.94 16.00 -5.35
N ASP A 248 -14.99 15.29 -4.92
CA ASP A 248 -16.37 15.53 -5.37
C ASP A 248 -16.90 16.90 -4.90
N GLN A 249 -16.60 17.30 -3.65
CA GLN A 249 -16.93 18.63 -3.14
C GLN A 249 -16.08 19.72 -3.81
N LEU A 250 -14.80 19.44 -4.13
CA LEU A 250 -13.99 20.34 -4.97
C LEU A 250 -14.60 20.52 -6.37
N VAL A 251 -15.03 19.43 -7.03
CA VAL A 251 -15.68 19.49 -8.35
C VAL A 251 -17.01 20.24 -8.29
N LYS A 252 -17.79 20.06 -7.22
CA LYS A 252 -19.03 20.82 -6.95
C LYS A 252 -18.77 22.32 -6.72
N ASN A 253 -17.71 22.67 -5.99
CA ASN A 253 -17.37 24.06 -5.62
C ASN A 253 -16.57 24.81 -6.72
N THR A 254 -16.02 24.09 -7.70
CA THR A 254 -15.35 24.66 -8.90
C THR A 254 -16.22 24.64 -10.15
N GLN A 255 -17.13 23.66 -10.27
CA GLN A 255 -17.95 23.34 -11.45
C GLN A 255 -17.13 23.16 -12.75
N ILE A 256 -15.83 22.85 -12.63
CA ILE A 256 -14.89 22.77 -13.75
C ILE A 256 -15.09 21.54 -14.65
N THR A 257 -15.75 20.50 -14.13
CA THR A 257 -16.07 19.25 -14.84
C THR A 257 -17.37 18.68 -14.29
N ALA A 258 -17.97 17.71 -15.00
CA ALA A 258 -19.18 17.03 -14.53
C ALA A 258 -18.94 16.28 -13.20
N PRO A 259 -19.97 16.08 -12.35
CA PRO A 259 -19.87 15.28 -11.13
C PRO A 259 -19.20 13.90 -11.34
N LEU A 260 -18.63 13.36 -10.27
CA LEU A 260 -17.78 12.16 -10.34
C LEU A 260 -18.58 10.90 -9.95
N ASP A 261 -18.49 9.85 -10.76
CA ASP A 261 -18.99 8.51 -10.41
C ASP A 261 -17.96 7.80 -9.49
N ILE A 262 -17.93 8.25 -8.23
CA ILE A 262 -17.08 7.72 -7.16
C ILE A 262 -17.91 7.53 -5.88
N VAL A 263 -17.67 6.43 -5.17
CA VAL A 263 -18.50 6.01 -4.04
C VAL A 263 -17.69 6.08 -2.75
N HIS A 264 -18.34 6.47 -1.66
CA HIS A 264 -17.82 6.40 -0.29
C HIS A 264 -18.92 5.91 0.64
N ASN A 265 -18.58 5.65 1.90
CA ASN A 265 -19.54 5.35 2.95
C ASN A 265 -19.34 6.25 4.17
N LYS A 266 -20.34 6.28 5.06
CA LYS A 266 -20.21 6.89 6.38
C LYS A 266 -19.74 5.86 7.40
N VAL A 267 -18.99 6.31 8.40
CA VAL A 267 -18.53 5.48 9.51
C VAL A 267 -18.89 6.17 10.81
N PHE A 268 -19.62 5.48 11.66
CA PHE A 268 -19.80 5.89 13.05
C PHE A 268 -18.59 5.38 13.86
N ILE A 269 -17.96 6.29 14.60
CA ILE A 269 -17.00 5.96 15.65
C ILE A 269 -17.78 5.94 16.97
N VAL A 270 -17.67 4.85 17.73
CA VAL A 270 -18.29 4.75 19.06
C VAL A 270 -17.22 4.37 20.08
N GLY A 271 -16.87 5.33 20.93
CA GLY A 271 -15.97 5.15 22.06
C GLY A 271 -16.73 4.75 23.32
N VAL A 272 -16.24 3.76 24.05
CA VAL A 272 -16.81 3.32 25.33
C VAL A 272 -15.71 3.34 26.40
N GLY A 273 -15.81 4.32 27.30
CA GLY A 273 -14.92 4.47 28.46
C GLY A 273 -15.44 3.61 29.62
N LEU A 274 -14.57 2.75 30.15
CA LEU A 274 -14.94 1.62 31.01
C LEU A 274 -14.13 1.65 32.31
N LYS A 275 -14.76 1.25 33.42
CA LYS A 275 -14.10 1.00 34.72
C LYS A 275 -13.28 -0.29 34.65
N LYS A 276 -12.10 -0.28 35.29
CA LYS A 276 -11.33 -1.51 35.57
C LYS A 276 -12.11 -2.42 36.55
N PRO A 277 -11.89 -3.76 36.54
CA PRO A 277 -10.92 -4.50 35.73
C PRO A 277 -11.25 -4.51 34.24
N MET A 278 -10.25 -4.82 33.40
CA MET A 278 -10.48 -5.12 31.99
C MET A 278 -11.06 -6.53 31.86
N THR A 279 -11.85 -6.78 30.83
CA THR A 279 -12.31 -8.13 30.48
C THR A 279 -11.08 -8.99 30.11
N PRO A 280 -10.72 -10.06 30.86
CA PRO A 280 -9.38 -10.64 30.79
C PRO A 280 -8.92 -11.13 29.41
N PHE A 281 -9.84 -11.58 28.53
CA PHE A 281 -9.44 -12.01 27.18
C PHE A 281 -9.00 -10.85 26.26
N LEU A 282 -9.38 -9.61 26.59
CA LEU A 282 -9.01 -8.40 25.84
C LEU A 282 -7.63 -7.84 26.25
N GLU A 283 -7.11 -8.22 27.42
CA GLU A 283 -5.83 -7.73 27.97
C GLU A 283 -4.60 -8.05 27.12
N LYS A 284 -4.74 -8.89 26.09
CA LYS A 284 -3.67 -9.21 25.13
C LYS A 284 -3.80 -8.52 23.78
N PHE A 285 -4.97 -8.03 23.39
CA PHE A 285 -5.25 -7.59 22.01
C PHE A 285 -4.97 -6.10 21.78
N THR A 286 -4.70 -5.74 20.52
CA THR A 286 -4.64 -4.35 20.05
C THR A 286 -5.96 -3.97 19.36
N TRP A 287 -6.45 -4.83 18.48
CA TRP A 287 -7.80 -4.74 17.89
C TRP A 287 -8.34 -6.11 17.49
N LEU A 288 -9.65 -6.21 17.31
CA LEU A 288 -10.37 -7.38 16.82
C LEU A 288 -11.23 -7.01 15.60
N TYR A 289 -11.39 -7.95 14.67
CA TYR A 289 -12.20 -7.79 13.46
C TYR A 289 -13.47 -8.64 13.50
N PHE A 290 -14.57 -8.13 12.96
CA PHE A 290 -15.89 -8.75 13.06
C PHE A 290 -16.62 -8.77 11.70
N PRO A 291 -16.57 -9.89 10.95
CA PRO A 291 -17.44 -10.13 9.81
C PRO A 291 -18.87 -10.49 10.22
N ASP A 292 -19.10 -10.85 11.49
CA ASP A 292 -20.41 -11.24 12.00
C ASP A 292 -21.47 -10.16 11.73
N LYS A 293 -22.59 -10.55 11.12
CA LYS A 293 -23.70 -9.64 10.82
C LYS A 293 -24.46 -9.17 12.07
N ASN A 294 -24.34 -9.88 13.20
CA ASN A 294 -25.17 -9.67 14.40
C ASN A 294 -24.68 -8.55 15.35
N VAL A 295 -23.52 -7.96 15.08
CA VAL A 295 -22.97 -6.76 15.76
C VAL A 295 -22.78 -5.65 14.72
N PRO A 296 -22.84 -4.34 15.00
CA PRO A 296 -22.73 -3.33 13.93
C PRO A 296 -21.30 -3.10 13.44
N PHE A 297 -20.31 -3.25 14.32
CA PHE A 297 -18.92 -2.93 14.06
C PHE A 297 -18.23 -3.92 13.13
N PHE A 298 -17.26 -3.43 12.33
CA PHE A 298 -16.30 -4.28 11.60
C PHE A 298 -14.95 -4.41 12.32
N ARG A 299 -14.62 -3.45 13.20
CA ARG A 299 -13.41 -3.43 14.02
C ARG A 299 -13.73 -2.86 15.41
N VAL A 300 -13.14 -3.45 16.45
CA VAL A 300 -13.06 -2.89 17.80
C VAL A 300 -11.60 -2.79 18.20
N THR A 301 -11.17 -1.59 18.59
CA THR A 301 -9.81 -1.25 19.03
C THR A 301 -9.79 -1.09 20.55
N ILE A 302 -8.85 -1.71 21.25
CA ILE A 302 -8.69 -1.53 22.71
C ILE A 302 -7.76 -0.33 22.92
N LEU A 303 -8.31 0.88 22.73
CA LEU A 303 -7.52 2.11 22.55
C LEU A 303 -6.64 2.46 23.77
N SER A 304 -7.10 2.13 24.99
CA SER A 304 -6.30 2.29 26.21
C SER A 304 -5.11 1.34 26.35
N ARG A 305 -4.83 0.49 25.34
CA ARG A 305 -3.59 -0.28 25.23
C ARG A 305 -2.58 0.36 24.28
N TYR A 306 -2.92 1.48 23.64
CA TYR A 306 -2.02 2.17 22.71
C TYR A 306 -1.24 3.30 23.42
N GLY A 307 -1.85 3.97 24.40
CA GLY A 307 -1.24 5.03 25.20
C GLY A 307 -2.19 5.60 26.24
N GLU A 308 -1.78 6.71 26.86
CA GLU A 308 -2.54 7.39 27.92
C GLU A 308 -3.72 8.19 27.32
N VAL A 309 -4.78 7.45 26.95
CA VAL A 309 -6.03 7.96 26.36
C VAL A 309 -7.21 7.95 27.34
N THR A 310 -7.00 7.56 28.58
CA THR A 310 -8.00 7.54 29.66
C THR A 310 -7.75 8.68 30.64
N PRO A 311 -8.78 9.22 31.33
CA PRO A 311 -8.60 10.29 32.31
C PRO A 311 -7.80 9.84 33.55
N ASP A 312 -7.80 8.54 33.83
CA ASP A 312 -7.04 7.88 34.90
C ASP A 312 -6.85 6.41 34.50
N SER A 313 -5.64 6.04 34.07
CA SER A 313 -5.31 4.69 33.58
C SER A 313 -5.24 3.63 34.69
N GLU A 314 -5.27 4.01 35.98
CA GLU A 314 -5.42 3.05 37.09
C GLU A 314 -6.88 2.73 37.41
N LYS A 315 -7.82 3.60 37.05
CA LYS A 315 -9.26 3.38 37.25
C LYS A 315 -10.00 2.92 36.00
N TYR A 316 -9.52 3.26 34.81
CA TYR A 316 -10.27 3.11 33.56
C TYR A 316 -9.50 2.42 32.43
N TRP A 317 -10.26 1.96 31.44
CA TRP A 317 -9.80 1.48 30.13
C TRP A 317 -10.80 1.93 29.05
N SER A 318 -10.49 1.71 27.77
CA SER A 318 -11.38 2.09 26.68
C SER A 318 -11.37 1.13 25.50
N VAL A 319 -12.54 0.97 24.88
CA VAL A 319 -12.69 0.38 23.54
C VAL A 319 -13.29 1.40 22.58
N MET A 320 -12.93 1.29 21.31
CA MET A 320 -13.41 2.15 20.24
C MET A 320 -13.84 1.29 19.05
N CYS A 321 -15.08 1.45 18.63
CA CYS A 321 -15.72 0.66 17.58
C CYS A 321 -15.85 1.48 16.30
N GLU A 322 -15.65 0.83 15.15
CA GLU A 322 -15.93 1.40 13.83
C GLU A 322 -17.09 0.64 13.18
N CYS A 323 -18.17 1.37 12.88
CA CYS A 323 -19.39 0.85 12.28
C CYS A 323 -19.66 1.58 10.96
N ALA A 324 -19.34 0.96 9.82
CA ALA A 324 -19.63 1.54 8.51
C ALA A 324 -21.08 1.28 8.09
N ARG A 325 -21.72 2.26 7.47
CA ARG A 325 -23.05 2.14 6.85
C ARG A 325 -23.09 2.88 5.51
N PRO A 326 -23.95 2.47 4.55
CA PRO A 326 -24.22 3.25 3.34
C PRO A 326 -24.51 4.71 3.66
N ILE A 327 -24.16 5.64 2.77
CA ILE A 327 -24.31 7.08 3.01
C ILE A 327 -25.78 7.49 3.23
N ASP A 328 -26.69 6.75 2.58
CA ASP A 328 -28.14 6.87 2.56
C ASP A 328 -28.87 6.01 3.62
N ASP A 329 -28.14 5.22 4.42
CA ASP A 329 -28.72 4.44 5.53
C ASP A 329 -29.36 5.41 6.56
N PRO A 330 -30.66 5.31 6.87
CA PRO A 330 -31.34 6.27 7.72
C PRO A 330 -30.96 6.15 9.21
N ILE A 331 -30.20 5.14 9.63
CA ILE A 331 -29.86 4.92 11.04
C ILE A 331 -29.18 6.14 11.68
N THR A 332 -29.67 6.51 12.85
CA THR A 332 -29.14 7.62 13.65
C THR A 332 -27.90 7.22 14.45
N GLU A 333 -27.16 8.22 14.92
CA GLU A 333 -26.00 8.00 15.78
C GLU A 333 -26.39 7.38 17.14
N GLU A 334 -27.56 7.73 17.68
CA GLU A 334 -28.09 7.15 18.93
C GLU A 334 -28.44 5.66 18.77
N GLU A 335 -29.15 5.29 17.69
CA GLU A 335 -29.43 3.89 17.36
C GLU A 335 -28.13 3.09 17.16
N MET A 336 -27.15 3.67 16.47
CA MET A 336 -25.83 3.06 16.26
C MET A 336 -25.06 2.83 17.57
N VAL A 337 -25.13 3.79 18.51
CA VAL A 337 -24.57 3.61 19.85
C VAL A 337 -25.24 2.45 20.57
N GLN A 338 -26.58 2.34 20.51
CA GLN A 338 -27.29 1.23 21.14
C GLN A 338 -26.98 -0.12 20.48
N GLU A 339 -26.99 -0.22 19.14
CA GLU A 339 -26.52 -1.43 18.42
C GLU A 339 -25.10 -1.81 18.84
N THR A 340 -24.21 -0.83 19.03
CA THR A 340 -22.79 -1.06 19.36
C THR A 340 -22.62 -1.56 20.78
N LEU A 341 -23.27 -0.93 21.76
CA LEU A 341 -23.27 -1.39 23.15
C LEU A 341 -23.91 -2.78 23.29
N ASN A 342 -25.00 -3.04 22.57
CA ASN A 342 -25.61 -4.37 22.47
C ASN A 342 -24.62 -5.39 21.91
N GLY A 343 -23.91 -5.05 20.84
CA GLY A 343 -22.93 -5.92 20.18
C GLY A 343 -21.69 -6.24 21.04
N LEU A 344 -21.20 -5.27 21.80
CA LEU A 344 -20.07 -5.49 22.73
C LEU A 344 -20.46 -6.41 23.89
N VAL A 345 -21.67 -6.27 24.44
CA VAL A 345 -22.21 -7.18 25.48
C VAL A 345 -22.48 -8.58 24.88
N LEU A 346 -23.03 -8.67 23.66
CA LEU A 346 -23.27 -9.94 22.95
C LEU A 346 -21.99 -10.74 22.66
N LYS A 347 -20.82 -10.08 22.66
CA LYS A 347 -19.50 -10.69 22.45
C LYS A 347 -18.71 -10.86 23.75
N ASP A 348 -19.38 -10.73 24.91
CA ASP A 348 -18.82 -10.79 26.25
C ASP A 348 -17.65 -9.81 26.48
N MET A 349 -17.54 -8.76 25.65
CA MET A 349 -16.40 -7.83 25.66
C MET A 349 -16.49 -6.81 26.80
N ILE A 350 -17.70 -6.41 27.19
CA ILE A 350 -17.99 -5.47 28.27
C ILE A 350 -19.24 -5.92 29.04
N THR A 351 -19.44 -5.40 30.25
CA THR A 351 -20.75 -5.34 30.90
C THR A 351 -21.26 -3.89 30.91
N ARG A 352 -22.56 -3.67 31.12
CA ARG A 352 -23.12 -2.30 31.09
C ARG A 352 -22.74 -1.48 32.31
N GLU A 353 -22.55 -2.15 33.44
CA GLU A 353 -22.26 -1.57 34.76
C GLU A 353 -20.84 -0.99 34.81
N ALA A 354 -19.95 -1.51 33.96
CA ALA A 354 -18.58 -1.00 33.79
C ALA A 354 -18.53 0.34 33.03
N ILE A 355 -19.56 0.73 32.28
CA ILE A 355 -19.55 1.94 31.45
C ILE A 355 -19.47 3.20 32.33
N GLU A 356 -18.58 4.13 31.97
CA GLU A 356 -18.39 5.44 32.62
C GLU A 356 -18.51 6.60 31.64
N SER A 357 -18.13 6.38 30.38
CA SER A 357 -18.32 7.34 29.28
C SER A 357 -18.76 6.64 28.01
N VAL A 358 -19.57 7.31 27.20
CA VAL A 358 -19.84 6.93 25.81
C VAL A 358 -19.61 8.16 24.95
N PHE A 359 -18.82 8.00 23.90
CA PHE A 359 -18.56 9.00 22.87
C PHE A 359 -19.05 8.46 21.53
N SER A 360 -19.62 9.33 20.70
CA SER A 360 -19.99 9.01 19.33
C SER A 360 -19.66 10.16 18.39
N ILE A 361 -19.35 9.83 17.14
CA ILE A 361 -19.31 10.78 16.03
C ILE A 361 -19.53 10.06 14.70
N THR A 362 -20.38 10.62 13.85
CA THR A 362 -20.56 10.21 12.46
C THR A 362 -19.52 10.88 11.56
N LEU A 363 -18.66 10.09 10.92
CA LEU A 363 -17.77 10.53 9.84
C LEU A 363 -18.52 10.38 8.50
N PRO A 364 -18.92 11.46 7.81
CA PRO A 364 -19.66 11.33 6.55
C PRO A 364 -18.82 10.71 5.43
N TYR A 365 -17.51 11.01 5.45
CA TYR A 365 -16.50 10.44 4.56
C TYR A 365 -15.65 9.43 5.36
N GLY A 366 -16.16 8.21 5.51
CA GLY A 366 -15.49 7.10 6.19
C GLY A 366 -14.38 6.49 5.34
N TYR A 367 -14.75 5.68 4.33
CA TYR A 367 -13.81 5.05 3.39
C TYR A 367 -14.10 5.44 1.93
N PRO A 368 -13.08 5.84 1.13
CA PRO A 368 -13.22 6.02 -0.31
C PRO A 368 -13.24 4.64 -0.98
N ILE A 369 -14.38 4.24 -1.54
CA ILE A 369 -14.56 2.88 -2.05
C ILE A 369 -13.87 2.75 -3.42
N PRO A 370 -13.00 1.74 -3.61
CA PRO A 370 -12.31 1.49 -4.86
C PRO A 370 -13.23 0.81 -5.89
N THR A 371 -14.17 1.55 -6.49
CA THR A 371 -15.06 1.02 -7.55
C THR A 371 -14.31 0.83 -8.89
N PRO A 372 -14.78 -0.05 -9.81
CA PRO A 372 -14.15 -0.24 -11.12
C PRO A 372 -14.01 1.04 -11.97
N ASN A 373 -14.99 1.95 -11.92
CA ASN A 373 -14.94 3.23 -12.67
C ASN A 373 -14.00 4.27 -12.04
N ARG A 374 -13.66 4.15 -10.74
CA ARG A 374 -13.00 5.20 -9.94
C ARG A 374 -11.83 5.86 -10.64
N ASP A 375 -10.88 5.07 -11.15
CA ASP A 375 -9.63 5.60 -11.70
C ASP A 375 -9.83 6.37 -13.02
N ARG A 376 -10.86 6.04 -13.81
CA ARG A 376 -11.24 6.79 -15.00
C ARG A 376 -11.82 8.16 -14.63
N GLU A 377 -12.70 8.20 -13.63
CA GLU A 377 -13.32 9.44 -13.18
C GLU A 377 -12.33 10.37 -12.46
N LEU A 378 -11.40 9.81 -11.68
CA LEU A 378 -10.28 10.57 -11.12
C LEU A 378 -9.36 11.12 -12.22
N ALA A 379 -9.00 10.33 -13.23
CA ALA A 379 -8.18 10.80 -14.34
C ALA A 379 -8.85 11.96 -15.10
N ARG A 380 -10.16 11.86 -15.35
CA ARG A 380 -10.99 12.94 -15.91
C ARG A 380 -10.98 14.18 -15.02
N ALA A 381 -11.17 14.03 -13.72
CA ALA A 381 -11.19 15.14 -12.77
C ALA A 381 -9.84 15.89 -12.73
N HIS A 382 -8.74 15.16 -12.54
CA HIS A 382 -7.40 15.75 -12.48
C HIS A 382 -6.98 16.38 -13.82
N ALA A 383 -7.41 15.83 -14.96
CA ALA A 383 -7.12 16.41 -16.27
C ALA A 383 -7.68 17.82 -16.45
N GLU A 384 -8.85 18.14 -15.88
CA GLU A 384 -9.40 19.51 -15.92
C GLU A 384 -8.90 20.38 -14.77
N LEU A 385 -8.76 19.82 -13.56
CA LEU A 385 -8.25 20.55 -12.39
C LEU A 385 -6.81 21.05 -12.58
N GLU A 386 -5.89 20.19 -13.04
CA GLU A 386 -4.47 20.57 -13.15
C GLU A 386 -4.24 21.63 -14.25
N LYS A 387 -5.09 21.69 -15.30
CA LYS A 387 -5.08 22.80 -16.28
C LYS A 387 -5.35 24.16 -15.62
N ALA A 388 -6.22 24.21 -14.60
CA ALA A 388 -6.53 25.42 -13.85
C ALA A 388 -5.51 25.72 -12.72
N SER A 389 -4.41 24.96 -12.62
CA SER A 389 -3.46 25.00 -11.50
C SER A 389 -4.08 24.55 -10.15
N ILE A 390 -5.12 23.72 -10.20
CA ILE A 390 -5.76 23.11 -9.03
C ILE A 390 -5.33 21.65 -8.94
N TYR A 391 -4.88 21.23 -7.76
CA TYR A 391 -4.35 19.89 -7.51
C TYR A 391 -5.07 19.26 -6.32
N SER A 392 -5.52 18.02 -6.42
CA SER A 392 -6.32 17.37 -5.38
C SER A 392 -5.64 16.08 -4.89
N ARG A 393 -5.41 15.94 -3.58
CA ARG A 393 -4.54 14.93 -2.95
C ARG A 393 -5.05 14.44 -1.58
N GLY A 394 -4.44 13.41 -1.01
CA GLY A 394 -4.83 12.83 0.29
C GLY A 394 -5.98 11.83 0.19
N ARG A 395 -6.54 11.40 1.33
CA ARG A 395 -7.53 10.30 1.41
C ARG A 395 -8.75 10.51 0.51
N PHE A 396 -9.41 11.66 0.62
CA PHE A 396 -10.59 11.99 -0.20
C PHE A 396 -10.33 13.04 -1.28
N GLY A 397 -9.29 13.88 -1.17
CA GLY A 397 -8.84 14.68 -2.32
C GLY A 397 -8.22 13.83 -3.43
N GLY A 398 -7.71 12.64 -3.12
CA GLY A 398 -7.20 11.67 -4.09
C GLY A 398 -8.05 10.40 -4.29
N TRP A 399 -8.97 10.07 -3.36
CA TRP A 399 -9.89 8.90 -3.36
C TRP A 399 -9.25 7.50 -3.50
N LYS A 400 -7.92 7.39 -3.52
CA LYS A 400 -7.20 6.12 -3.67
C LYS A 400 -6.87 5.50 -2.31
N TYR A 401 -7.78 4.67 -1.80
CA TYR A 401 -7.66 4.03 -0.49
C TYR A 401 -6.29 3.37 -0.25
N GLU A 402 -5.78 2.66 -1.25
CA GLU A 402 -4.47 2.02 -1.24
C GLU A 402 -3.35 2.98 -0.78
N ALA A 403 -3.38 4.23 -1.26
CA ALA A 403 -2.46 5.32 -0.93
C ALA A 403 -3.07 6.35 0.06
N SER A 404 -3.92 5.92 1.00
CA SER A 404 -4.69 6.82 1.89
C SER A 404 -4.40 6.74 3.40
N ASN A 405 -3.31 6.07 3.80
CA ASN A 405 -2.87 6.05 5.20
C ASN A 405 -2.31 7.43 5.60
N GLN A 406 -2.08 7.66 6.90
CA GLN A 406 -1.54 8.92 7.42
C GLN A 406 -0.24 9.36 6.74
N ASP A 407 0.71 8.43 6.68
CA ASP A 407 2.01 8.60 6.06
C ASP A 407 1.91 8.76 4.54
N HIS A 408 1.04 7.99 3.89
CA HIS A 408 0.75 8.18 2.47
C HIS A 408 0.22 9.60 2.20
N CYS A 409 -0.76 10.10 2.96
CA CYS A 409 -1.31 11.45 2.77
C CYS A 409 -0.26 12.54 3.01
N PHE A 410 0.60 12.37 4.03
CA PHE A 410 1.70 13.28 4.31
C PHE A 410 2.73 13.31 3.17
N ILE A 411 3.11 12.15 2.64
CA ILE A 411 4.05 12.03 1.52
C ILE A 411 3.44 12.56 0.22
N GLN A 412 2.13 12.40 -0.03
CA GLN A 412 1.48 13.08 -1.16
C GLN A 412 1.62 14.62 -1.09
N GLY A 413 1.41 15.20 0.11
CA GLY A 413 1.63 16.64 0.31
C GLY A 413 3.09 17.06 0.07
N LYS A 414 4.04 16.25 0.56
CA LYS A 414 5.48 16.47 0.36
C LYS A 414 5.87 16.41 -1.13
N GLU A 415 5.50 15.34 -1.82
CA GLU A 415 5.81 15.13 -3.24
C GLU A 415 5.17 16.19 -4.14
N PHE A 416 3.96 16.67 -3.79
CA PHE A 416 3.35 17.80 -4.49
C PHE A 416 4.19 19.09 -4.34
N ILE A 417 4.71 19.39 -3.15
CA ILE A 417 5.61 20.53 -2.96
C ILE A 417 6.93 20.34 -3.72
N ASP A 418 7.50 19.13 -3.77
CA ASP A 418 8.65 18.85 -4.64
C ASP A 418 8.32 19.11 -6.12
N ARG A 419 7.12 18.72 -6.58
CA ARG A 419 6.67 18.95 -7.97
C ARG A 419 6.56 20.43 -8.30
N MET A 420 6.06 21.25 -7.38
CA MET A 420 5.92 22.71 -7.58
C MET A 420 7.24 23.48 -7.44
N VAL A 421 8.13 23.07 -6.51
CA VAL A 421 9.33 23.84 -6.14
C VAL A 421 10.61 23.31 -6.81
N LEU A 422 10.72 22.00 -6.99
CA LEU A 422 11.94 21.33 -7.50
C LEU A 422 11.72 20.70 -8.90
N GLY A 423 10.47 20.60 -9.35
CA GLY A 423 10.11 19.93 -10.61
C GLY A 423 10.25 18.41 -10.55
N GLU A 424 10.25 17.80 -9.36
CA GLU A 424 10.28 16.33 -9.25
C GLU A 424 8.89 15.71 -9.54
N PRO A 425 8.82 14.52 -10.17
CA PRO A 425 7.55 13.85 -10.40
C PRO A 425 7.02 13.22 -9.10
N GLU A 426 5.72 13.33 -8.88
CA GLU A 426 5.00 12.60 -7.81
C GLU A 426 5.12 11.09 -8.03
N LYS A 427 5.59 10.35 -7.02
CA LYS A 427 5.93 8.91 -7.10
C LYS A 427 4.82 8.08 -6.48
N LEU A 428 4.27 8.49 -5.34
CA LEU A 428 3.20 7.81 -4.62
C LEU A 428 1.82 8.01 -5.28
N TYR A 429 1.38 9.25 -5.48
CA TYR A 429 0.06 9.49 -6.07
C TYR A 429 0.11 9.50 -7.61
N LYS A 430 -0.74 8.68 -8.24
CA LYS A 430 -0.90 8.63 -9.70
C LYS A 430 -2.30 9.11 -10.08
N THR A 431 -2.37 10.29 -10.68
CA THR A 431 -3.59 10.95 -11.16
C THR A 431 -4.31 10.17 -12.26
N GLY A 432 -3.58 9.36 -13.04
CA GLY A 432 -4.12 8.64 -14.21
C GLY A 432 -4.20 9.48 -15.49
N ILE A 433 -3.76 10.74 -15.46
CA ILE A 433 -3.60 11.55 -16.67
C ILE A 433 -2.53 10.91 -17.56
N SER A 434 -2.87 10.62 -18.82
CA SER A 434 -1.88 10.20 -19.82
C SER A 434 -0.96 11.38 -20.14
N VAL A 435 0.28 11.33 -19.65
CA VAL A 435 1.29 12.36 -19.92
C VAL A 435 1.83 12.17 -21.34
N MET A 436 1.12 12.75 -22.31
CA MET A 436 1.72 13.12 -23.59
C MET A 436 3.00 13.93 -23.29
N PRO A 437 4.17 13.58 -23.86
CA PRO A 437 5.36 14.42 -23.77
C PRO A 437 5.06 15.82 -24.30
N ARG A 438 5.68 16.85 -23.69
CA ARG A 438 5.52 18.24 -24.11
C ARG A 438 6.00 18.38 -25.56
N GLU A 439 5.53 19.39 -26.28
CA GLU A 439 5.96 19.58 -27.66
C GLU A 439 7.48 19.84 -27.75
N ASP A 440 8.08 20.49 -26.75
CA ASP A 440 9.53 20.59 -26.60
C ASP A 440 10.23 19.23 -26.45
N ASP A 441 9.66 18.30 -25.65
CA ASP A 441 10.21 16.95 -25.46
C ASP A 441 10.17 16.16 -26.78
N ARG A 442 9.13 16.35 -27.60
CA ARG A 442 9.05 15.74 -28.95
C ARG A 442 10.08 16.34 -29.88
N LYS A 443 10.21 17.67 -29.88
CA LYS A 443 11.15 18.38 -30.75
C LYS A 443 12.60 17.98 -30.45
N GLU A 444 12.96 17.88 -29.17
CA GLU A 444 14.30 17.40 -28.78
C GLU A 444 14.52 15.92 -29.17
N VAL A 445 13.47 15.09 -29.21
CA VAL A 445 13.53 13.71 -29.73
C VAL A 445 13.62 13.63 -31.26
N ASP A 446 12.82 14.40 -31.99
CA ASP A 446 12.81 14.42 -33.47
C ASP A 446 14.11 15.05 -34.03
N ASP A 447 14.65 16.07 -33.35
CA ASP A 447 15.98 16.63 -33.63
C ASP A 447 17.08 15.59 -33.35
N LEU A 448 17.00 14.83 -32.26
CA LEU A 448 17.96 13.74 -31.96
C LEU A 448 17.88 12.59 -32.97
N LEU A 449 16.67 12.21 -33.41
CA LEU A 449 16.45 11.18 -34.42
C LEU A 449 16.99 11.62 -35.79
N SER A 450 16.67 12.83 -36.23
CA SER A 450 17.19 13.36 -37.51
C SER A 450 18.71 13.55 -37.51
N VAL A 451 19.32 13.90 -36.36
CA VAL A 451 20.79 13.92 -36.21
C VAL A 451 21.39 12.51 -36.26
N ALA A 452 20.71 11.50 -35.73
CA ALA A 452 21.14 10.10 -35.83
C ALA A 452 21.04 9.58 -37.28
N GLU A 453 19.91 9.79 -37.96
CA GLU A 453 19.70 9.38 -39.36
C GLU A 453 20.68 10.04 -40.33
N ASN A 454 20.96 11.34 -40.17
CA ASN A 454 21.97 12.03 -40.97
C ASN A 454 23.38 11.46 -40.75
N ARG A 455 23.75 11.11 -39.51
CA ARG A 455 25.05 10.48 -39.20
C ARG A 455 25.17 9.06 -39.73
N ILE A 456 24.08 8.29 -39.74
CA ILE A 456 24.03 6.95 -40.34
C ILE A 456 24.22 7.05 -41.86
N ASN A 457 23.52 7.97 -42.54
CA ASN A 457 23.67 8.17 -43.98
C ASN A 457 25.08 8.61 -44.40
N VAL A 458 25.74 9.49 -43.63
CA VAL A 458 27.13 9.92 -43.89
C VAL A 458 28.14 8.75 -43.74
N ASN A 459 27.93 7.84 -42.80
CA ASN A 459 28.75 6.64 -42.66
C ASN A 459 28.47 5.59 -43.76
N LEU A 460 27.27 5.55 -44.33
CA LEU A 460 26.95 4.62 -45.43
C LEU A 460 27.52 5.10 -46.79
N GLN A 461 27.65 6.40 -47.03
CA GLN A 461 28.26 6.93 -48.26
C GLN A 461 29.79 6.80 -48.31
N THR A 462 30.45 6.53 -47.18
CA THR A 462 31.91 6.38 -47.08
C THR A 462 32.40 4.93 -47.09
N ALA A 463 31.50 3.95 -46.91
CA ALA A 463 31.80 2.52 -46.78
C ALA A 463 31.69 1.74 -48.11
N ASN A 464 32.58 2.02 -49.06
CA ASN A 464 32.57 1.40 -50.39
C ASN A 464 33.26 0.01 -50.39
N LEU A 465 32.58 -1.05 -49.97
CA LEU A 465 33.00 -2.47 -50.13
C LEU A 465 31.77 -3.41 -50.18
N PRO A 466 31.72 -4.41 -51.09
CA PRO A 466 30.52 -5.23 -51.29
C PRO A 466 30.49 -6.50 -50.42
N PHE A 467 29.33 -6.81 -49.85
CA PHE A 467 29.02 -8.12 -49.30
C PHE A 467 28.13 -8.93 -50.25
N THR A 468 28.55 -10.16 -50.57
CA THR A 468 27.70 -11.20 -51.15
C THR A 468 27.65 -12.39 -50.19
N CYS A 469 26.56 -13.15 -50.23
CA CYS A 469 26.21 -14.12 -49.20
C CYS A 469 26.69 -15.55 -49.55
N ALA A 470 27.38 -16.20 -48.61
CA ALA A 470 27.38 -17.65 -48.44
C ALA A 470 27.82 -18.02 -47.01
N LEU A 471 27.16 -19.02 -46.43
CA LEU A 471 27.63 -19.77 -45.24
C LEU A 471 27.86 -21.21 -45.69
N GLU A 472 28.99 -21.82 -45.30
CA GLU A 472 29.11 -23.25 -44.98
C GLU A 472 30.39 -23.51 -44.14
N PRO A 473 30.51 -24.63 -43.39
CA PRO A 473 31.37 -24.68 -42.20
C PRO A 473 32.42 -25.83 -42.14
N GLN A 474 33.56 -25.55 -41.49
CA GLN A 474 34.49 -26.50 -40.84
C GLN A 474 35.68 -25.73 -40.21
N ALA A 475 36.50 -26.24 -39.29
CA ALA A 475 36.33 -27.13 -38.14
C ALA A 475 37.67 -27.21 -37.37
N LEU A 476 37.65 -27.38 -36.04
CA LEU A 476 38.83 -27.52 -35.14
C LEU A 476 39.73 -26.25 -35.06
N GLY A 477 40.50 -25.98 -34.00
CA GLY A 477 40.59 -26.61 -32.68
C GLY A 477 41.92 -26.33 -31.95
N THR A 478 41.97 -26.65 -30.64
CA THR A 478 43.15 -26.75 -29.75
C THR A 478 43.76 -25.48 -29.12
N ARG A 479 44.25 -25.70 -27.87
CA ARG A 479 45.15 -24.89 -27.01
C ARG A 479 44.65 -23.56 -26.43
N GLN A 480 45.02 -23.19 -25.20
CA GLN A 480 45.37 -23.96 -23.98
C GLN A 480 45.21 -23.00 -22.78
N ILE A 481 44.82 -23.48 -21.60
CA ILE A 481 44.72 -22.68 -20.37
C ILE A 481 45.42 -23.45 -19.26
N GLU A 482 46.39 -22.83 -18.61
CA GLU A 482 47.19 -23.33 -17.49
C GLU A 482 47.55 -22.13 -16.58
N GLU A 483 47.82 -22.41 -15.30
CA GLU A 483 48.30 -21.50 -14.24
C GLU A 483 47.37 -20.33 -13.78
N GLU A 484 47.14 -20.09 -12.48
CA GLU A 484 47.18 -20.98 -11.30
C GLU A 484 46.40 -20.33 -10.13
N GLU A 485 45.51 -21.07 -9.44
CA GLU A 485 44.91 -20.61 -8.17
C GLU A 485 45.69 -21.17 -6.97
N ALA A 486 46.50 -20.33 -6.31
CA ALA A 486 47.43 -20.77 -5.27
C ALA A 486 47.37 -19.91 -3.98
N GLN A 487 46.21 -19.83 -3.30
CA GLN A 487 46.18 -19.31 -1.92
C GLN A 487 44.95 -19.74 -1.08
N LEU A 488 45.07 -20.87 -0.37
CA LEU A 488 44.38 -21.17 0.91
C LEU A 488 44.99 -22.46 1.52
N GLY A 489 45.14 -22.54 2.85
CA GLY A 489 45.73 -23.73 3.48
C GLY A 489 45.66 -23.78 5.00
N ARG A 490 46.00 -24.96 5.54
CA ARG A 490 45.77 -25.53 6.91
C ARG A 490 44.44 -26.33 6.97
N ILE A 491 44.45 -27.67 7.07
CA ILE A 491 44.88 -28.56 8.20
C ILE A 491 43.91 -28.38 9.37
N SER A 492 43.19 -29.38 9.90
CA SER A 492 43.48 -30.83 10.16
C SER A 492 42.48 -31.82 9.48
N GLU A 493 42.77 -33.11 9.22
CA GLU A 493 42.99 -34.26 10.14
C GLU A 493 41.81 -34.49 11.14
N THR A 494 41.17 -35.66 11.32
CA THR A 494 41.26 -37.08 10.83
C THR A 494 39.82 -37.69 10.74
N GLU A 495 39.44 -38.87 10.20
CA GLU A 495 39.99 -40.25 10.23
C GLU A 495 39.45 -41.18 9.09
N LYS A 496 40.20 -42.28 8.82
CA LYS A 496 39.80 -43.66 8.42
C LYS A 496 38.97 -43.94 7.14
N VAL A 497 39.53 -44.87 6.34
CA VAL A 497 38.91 -45.58 5.21
C VAL A 497 38.68 -47.06 5.56
N SER A 498 37.56 -47.63 5.11
CA SER A 498 37.31 -49.07 4.94
C SER A 498 36.00 -49.27 4.16
N ASP A 499 35.86 -50.09 3.12
CA ASP A 499 36.80 -50.91 2.32
C ASP A 499 36.11 -51.20 0.96
N PRO A 500 36.80 -51.23 -0.20
CA PRO A 500 36.16 -51.34 -1.51
C PRO A 500 35.94 -52.79 -2.00
N ARG A 501 35.32 -52.91 -3.19
CA ARG A 501 34.77 -54.12 -3.86
C ARG A 501 33.28 -54.31 -3.51
N ASP A 502 32.39 -54.63 -4.44
CA ASP A 502 32.60 -55.43 -5.66
C ASP A 502 32.30 -54.72 -7.00
N LEU A 503 32.67 -55.34 -8.12
CA LEU A 503 32.63 -54.79 -9.48
C LEU A 503 31.90 -55.70 -10.47
N ASN A 504 31.14 -55.08 -11.37
CA ASN A 504 30.72 -55.60 -12.68
C ASN A 504 29.95 -56.95 -12.74
N GLN A 505 28.64 -56.87 -13.01
CA GLN A 505 28.06 -57.67 -14.09
C GLN A 505 27.25 -56.80 -15.06
N ARG A 506 27.17 -57.26 -16.32
CA ARG A 506 26.76 -56.47 -17.50
C ARG A 506 25.30 -56.75 -17.87
N ARG A 507 24.60 -55.74 -18.44
CA ARG A 507 24.04 -55.76 -19.81
C ARG A 507 23.19 -54.52 -20.13
N LEU A 508 23.42 -53.93 -21.31
CA LEU A 508 22.43 -53.13 -22.04
C LEU A 508 21.52 -54.08 -22.86
N PRO A 509 20.27 -53.70 -23.19
CA PRO A 509 20.06 -53.13 -24.52
C PRO A 509 19.01 -51.99 -24.62
N ARG A 510 19.42 -50.92 -25.33
CA ARG A 510 18.68 -50.12 -26.35
C ARG A 510 17.16 -49.86 -26.24
N ASN A 511 16.83 -48.55 -26.37
CA ASN A 511 15.68 -47.95 -27.09
C ASN A 511 14.29 -48.11 -26.41
N ASN A 512 13.43 -47.07 -26.27
CA ASN A 512 13.37 -45.73 -26.88
C ASN A 512 13.23 -44.61 -25.83
N THR A 513 13.64 -43.39 -26.19
CA THR A 513 13.36 -42.15 -25.45
C THR A 513 12.92 -41.03 -26.40
N ASP A 514 11.61 -40.89 -26.61
CA ASP A 514 11.04 -39.68 -27.23
C ASP A 514 10.90 -38.60 -26.16
N LEU A 515 11.92 -37.75 -26.06
CA LEU A 515 12.01 -36.68 -25.07
C LEU A 515 12.03 -35.32 -25.79
N HIS A 516 10.85 -34.72 -25.95
CA HIS A 516 10.65 -33.44 -26.64
C HIS A 516 11.24 -32.26 -25.84
N LEU A 517 12.55 -32.08 -25.90
CA LEU A 517 13.25 -30.99 -25.23
C LEU A 517 13.19 -29.68 -26.06
N GLY A 518 12.06 -28.97 -25.96
CA GLY A 518 11.76 -27.75 -26.72
C GLY A 518 12.54 -26.50 -26.27
N VAL A 519 13.87 -26.49 -26.39
CA VAL A 519 14.72 -25.33 -26.02
C VAL A 519 15.03 -24.45 -27.25
N ARG A 520 14.20 -23.42 -27.45
CA ARG A 520 14.35 -22.22 -28.31
C ARG A 520 13.13 -21.31 -28.01
N THR A 521 13.16 -19.97 -28.00
CA THR A 521 14.22 -19.00 -28.37
C THR A 521 13.97 -17.68 -27.63
N ALA A 522 14.90 -17.20 -26.80
CA ALA A 522 14.77 -15.92 -26.09
C ALA A 522 16.13 -15.29 -25.68
N ALA A 523 17.17 -15.43 -26.51
CA ALA A 523 18.53 -14.98 -26.18
C ALA A 523 19.31 -14.50 -27.43
N ARG A 524 18.72 -13.60 -28.22
CA ARG A 524 19.36 -12.92 -29.38
C ARG A 524 18.57 -11.67 -29.80
N CYS A 525 18.73 -10.59 -29.03
CA CYS A 525 18.33 -9.22 -29.41
C CYS A 525 18.96 -8.14 -28.49
N GLU A 526 19.42 -8.53 -27.30
CA GLU A 526 20.45 -7.77 -26.57
C GLU A 526 21.85 -8.14 -27.09
N ILE A 527 22.86 -7.32 -26.77
CA ILE A 527 24.18 -7.32 -27.42
C ILE A 527 24.11 -6.93 -28.91
N SER A 528 23.56 -5.73 -29.19
CA SER A 528 23.82 -4.97 -30.42
C SER A 528 23.89 -3.46 -30.19
N LEU A 529 23.23 -2.92 -29.15
CA LEU A 529 23.44 -1.52 -28.71
C LEU A 529 24.67 -1.32 -27.80
N GLN A 530 25.18 -2.37 -27.16
CA GLN A 530 26.19 -2.25 -26.09
C GLN A 530 27.64 -2.02 -26.57
N VAL A 531 27.92 -2.14 -27.87
CA VAL A 531 29.27 -1.89 -28.44
C VAL A 531 29.39 -0.47 -29.01
N ALA A 532 28.32 0.09 -29.56
CA ALA A 532 28.30 1.40 -30.23
C ALA A 532 28.56 2.61 -29.30
N LEU A 533 28.64 2.40 -27.99
CA LEU A 533 28.94 3.44 -26.98
C LEU A 533 30.26 3.20 -26.22
N ALA A 534 30.98 2.11 -26.51
CA ALA A 534 32.28 1.82 -25.89
C ALA A 534 33.44 2.47 -26.68
N ASP A 535 33.44 2.31 -28.01
CA ASP A 535 34.49 2.84 -28.90
C ASP A 535 34.29 4.30 -29.32
N ALA A 536 33.27 4.98 -28.75
CA ALA A 536 33.09 6.42 -28.88
C ALA A 536 34.10 7.19 -28.02
N HIS A 537 35.39 7.11 -28.38
CA HIS A 537 36.41 8.03 -27.88
C HIS A 537 36.00 9.47 -28.21
N PHE A 538 35.71 10.27 -27.18
CA PHE A 538 35.52 11.72 -27.27
C PHE A 538 36.76 12.41 -26.67
N PRO A 539 37.77 12.82 -27.46
CA PRO A 539 39.04 13.30 -26.91
C PRO A 539 38.92 14.60 -26.10
N ASP A 540 37.92 15.44 -26.38
CA ASP A 540 37.77 16.80 -25.82
C ASP A 540 36.42 17.04 -25.07
N ALA A 541 35.75 15.97 -24.61
CA ALA A 541 34.48 16.10 -23.89
C ALA A 541 34.66 16.50 -22.41
N ASN A 542 34.62 17.80 -22.13
CA ASN A 542 34.59 18.34 -20.76
C ASN A 542 33.50 17.63 -19.91
N PRO A 543 33.85 16.94 -18.78
CA PRO A 543 32.88 16.21 -17.94
C PRO A 543 31.76 17.07 -17.35
N SER A 544 31.95 18.38 -17.29
CA SER A 544 30.99 19.39 -16.82
C SER A 544 29.99 19.83 -17.91
N SER A 545 30.11 19.31 -19.14
CA SER A 545 29.25 19.67 -20.27
C SER A 545 27.77 19.37 -19.96
N PRO A 546 26.84 20.31 -20.25
CA PRO A 546 25.40 20.09 -20.08
C PRO A 546 24.89 18.84 -20.81
N ALA A 547 25.48 18.48 -21.96
CA ALA A 547 25.11 17.27 -22.70
C ALA A 547 25.46 15.98 -21.93
N VAL A 548 26.69 15.90 -21.39
CA VAL A 548 27.16 14.73 -20.60
C VAL A 548 26.35 14.60 -19.32
N LEU A 549 26.02 15.72 -18.67
CA LEU A 549 25.14 15.75 -17.50
C LEU A 549 23.70 15.35 -17.82
N ARG A 550 23.14 15.78 -18.97
CA ARG A 550 21.80 15.36 -19.43
C ARG A 550 21.75 13.86 -19.73
N ILE A 551 22.73 13.30 -20.44
CA ILE A 551 22.80 11.85 -20.74
C ILE A 551 22.86 11.02 -19.44
N ARG A 552 23.71 11.42 -18.48
CA ARG A 552 23.77 10.79 -17.15
C ARG A 552 22.44 10.90 -16.38
N LYS A 553 21.68 11.98 -16.58
CA LYS A 553 20.35 12.20 -15.96
C LYS A 553 19.24 11.42 -16.68
N TYR A 554 19.37 11.15 -17.98
CA TYR A 554 18.46 10.30 -18.77
C TYR A 554 18.62 8.81 -18.43
N LEU A 555 19.86 8.31 -18.39
CA LEU A 555 20.13 6.90 -18.03
C LEU A 555 19.65 6.57 -16.60
N ARG A 556 19.72 7.53 -15.67
CA ARG A 556 19.15 7.41 -14.31
C ARG A 556 17.61 7.50 -14.23
N ARG A 557 16.91 7.71 -15.34
CA ARG A 557 15.43 7.81 -15.40
C ARG A 557 14.75 6.57 -15.97
N GLN A 558 15.50 5.59 -16.47
CA GLN A 558 14.93 4.34 -16.97
C GLN A 558 14.48 3.45 -15.80
N PRO A 559 13.23 2.96 -15.78
CA PRO A 559 12.75 2.07 -14.72
C PRO A 559 13.29 0.64 -14.94
N SER A 560 14.14 0.16 -14.02
CA SER A 560 14.55 -1.24 -14.03
C SER A 560 13.39 -2.14 -13.60
N PRO A 561 13.07 -3.21 -14.36
CA PRO A 561 12.45 -4.40 -13.78
C PRO A 561 13.36 -4.96 -12.68
N THR A 562 12.79 -5.62 -11.67
CA THR A 562 13.52 -6.14 -10.51
C THR A 562 14.21 -7.47 -10.80
N PHE A 563 15.53 -7.55 -10.61
CA PHE A 563 16.23 -8.75 -10.09
C PHE A 563 17.61 -8.38 -9.53
N TYR A 564 17.78 -8.57 -8.21
CA TYR A 564 19.00 -8.53 -7.38
C TYR A 564 19.97 -7.32 -7.47
N PRO A 565 20.69 -6.96 -6.38
CA PRO A 565 21.54 -5.78 -6.35
C PRO A 565 22.91 -6.04 -6.97
N LEU A 566 23.22 -5.40 -8.10
CA LEU A 566 24.59 -5.33 -8.61
C LEU A 566 25.36 -4.24 -7.85
N GLU A 567 26.38 -4.62 -7.08
CA GLU A 567 27.23 -3.69 -6.34
C GLU A 567 28.19 -2.96 -7.30
N ILE A 568 27.88 -1.71 -7.67
CA ILE A 568 28.72 -0.90 -8.57
C ILE A 568 29.98 -0.42 -7.83
N ARG A 569 31.02 -1.27 -7.78
CA ARG A 569 32.36 -0.88 -7.35
C ARG A 569 33.06 -0.08 -8.44
N LEU A 570 33.15 1.24 -8.25
CA LEU A 570 34.04 2.09 -9.04
C LEU A 570 35.50 1.87 -8.60
N LEU A 571 36.20 0.97 -9.29
CA LEU A 571 37.65 0.79 -9.14
C LEU A 571 38.38 1.96 -9.81
N PHE A 572 39.01 2.82 -9.00
CA PHE A 572 39.93 3.85 -9.47
C PHE A 572 41.36 3.30 -9.53
N SER A 573 41.81 2.89 -10.73
CA SER A 573 43.21 2.57 -10.98
C SER A 573 44.04 3.85 -11.17
N SER A 574 44.62 4.36 -10.08
CA SER A 574 45.55 5.49 -10.13
C SER A 574 46.94 5.04 -10.61
N SER A 575 47.21 5.19 -11.90
CA SER A 575 48.55 4.96 -12.48
C SER A 575 48.86 5.98 -13.57
N THR A 576 49.78 6.90 -13.24
CA THR A 576 50.76 7.60 -14.11
C THR A 576 50.43 7.87 -15.59
N ARG A 577 50.67 9.08 -16.12
CA ARG A 577 51.65 10.08 -15.67
C ARG A 577 51.28 11.49 -16.11
#